data_AF-A0A2E5IHT2-F1
#
_entry.id   AF-A0A2E5IHT2-F1
#
_cell.length_a   1.000
_cell.length_b   1.000
_cell.length_c   1.000
_cell.angle_alpha   90.00
_cell.angle_beta   90.00
_cell.angle_gamma   90.00
#
_symmetry.space_group_name_H-M   'P 1'
#
loop_
_entity.id
_entity.type
_entity.pdbx_description
1 polymer ?
#
loop_
_entity_poly.entity_id
_entity_poly.type
_entity_poly.pdbx_seq_one_letter_code
_entity_poly.pdbx_strand_id
1 'polypeptide(L)'
;MTEYDLVIDGSNLMLYGLTEKNQETYVVDLEKFRDKLDYFRKSGYWSLLCFDVSTLDKIQKGKIKINGEVKQLERILEDHNAQFIQSDYEMAEHAIQFGCPVVTNDKFRKWCNGQEKNKRSKISLEEWAVIQRQSIRHKSSKNGRFTAVPPLQNKTSMFNIKSRSDQMARELLELKSQNESLKRQKELQRATIASLRKSRNVG
;
A
#
# COMPACT_ATOMS: atom_id res chain seq x y z
N MET A 1 1.00 -12.70 16.13
CA MET A 1 1.18 -11.31 15.64
C MET A 1 0.32 -11.18 14.41
N THR A 2 -0.46 -10.10 14.29
CA THR A 2 -1.22 -9.79 13.07
C THR A 2 -0.23 -9.33 11.99
N GLU A 3 -0.51 -9.65 10.72
CA GLU A 3 0.37 -9.28 9.61
C GLU A 3 0.44 -7.75 9.42
N TYR A 4 -0.66 -7.06 9.74
CA TYR A 4 -0.78 -5.60 9.69
C TYR A 4 -1.26 -5.04 11.03
N ASP A 5 -0.80 -3.83 11.34
CA ASP A 5 -1.31 -3.02 12.46
C ASP A 5 -2.54 -2.20 12.04
N LEU A 6 -2.62 -1.82 10.76
CA LEU A 6 -3.62 -0.91 10.20
C LEU A 6 -3.94 -1.30 8.75
N VAL A 7 -5.18 -1.04 8.32
CA VAL A 7 -5.54 -0.96 6.90
C VAL A 7 -5.75 0.50 6.54
N ILE A 8 -5.23 0.96 5.40
CA ILE A 8 -5.35 2.34 4.94
C ILE A 8 -6.23 2.39 3.70
N ASP A 9 -7.31 3.19 3.77
CA ASP A 9 -8.10 3.57 2.61
C ASP A 9 -7.36 4.64 1.80
N GLY A 10 -6.56 4.21 0.83
CA GLY A 10 -5.67 5.07 0.06
C GLY A 10 -6.41 6.09 -0.79
N SER A 11 -7.55 5.72 -1.38
CA SER A 11 -8.37 6.61 -2.19
C SER A 11 -9.01 7.71 -1.33
N ASN A 12 -9.56 7.35 -0.16
CA ASN A 12 -10.05 8.35 0.79
C ASN A 12 -8.92 9.23 1.30
N LEU A 13 -7.77 8.66 1.66
CA LEU A 13 -6.62 9.41 2.16
C LEU A 13 -6.11 10.44 1.14
N MET A 14 -6.08 10.07 -0.14
CA MET A 14 -5.66 10.92 -1.24
C MET A 14 -6.66 12.05 -1.50
N LEU A 15 -7.95 11.74 -1.55
CA LEU A 15 -9.00 12.66 -2.00
C LEU A 15 -9.62 13.51 -0.87
N TYR A 16 -9.44 13.11 0.39
CA TYR A 16 -10.07 13.79 1.51
C TYR A 16 -9.62 15.24 1.66
N GLY A 17 -10.59 16.13 1.86
CA GLY A 17 -10.36 17.56 2.07
C GLY A 17 -10.09 18.34 0.78
N LEU A 18 -10.12 17.69 -0.39
CA LEU A 18 -10.18 18.39 -1.66
C LEU A 18 -11.58 18.99 -1.82
N THR A 19 -11.70 20.28 -1.55
CA THR A 19 -12.91 21.04 -1.89
C THR A 19 -12.85 21.45 -3.36
N GLU A 20 -13.98 21.32 -4.06
CA GLU A 20 -14.22 21.99 -5.34
C GLU A 20 -14.08 23.51 -5.16
N LYS A 21 -12.87 24.04 -5.30
CA LYS A 21 -12.69 25.48 -5.46
C LYS A 21 -12.85 25.78 -6.94
N ASN A 22 -13.97 26.40 -7.27
CA ASN A 22 -14.28 26.98 -8.58
C ASN A 22 -14.33 25.96 -9.73
N GLN A 23 -15.29 25.02 -9.69
CA GLN A 23 -15.78 24.19 -10.82
C GLN A 23 -14.78 23.45 -11.73
N GLU A 24 -13.47 23.61 -11.54
CA GLU A 24 -12.45 23.06 -12.41
C GLU A 24 -11.48 22.24 -11.58
N THR A 25 -11.87 20.98 -11.40
CA THR A 25 -11.02 19.82 -11.12
C THR A 25 -10.30 19.76 -9.76
N TYR A 26 -10.58 18.67 -9.05
CA TYR A 26 -9.75 18.14 -7.96
C TYR A 26 -8.31 17.98 -8.44
N VAL A 27 -7.38 18.78 -7.92
CA VAL A 27 -5.93 18.57 -8.13
C VAL A 27 -5.37 17.90 -6.88
N VAL A 28 -5.02 16.63 -7.01
CA VAL A 28 -4.31 15.87 -5.97
C VAL A 28 -2.85 16.26 -5.98
N ASP A 29 -2.33 16.56 -4.79
CA ASP A 29 -0.90 16.74 -4.57
C ASP A 29 -0.24 15.41 -4.22
N LEU A 30 0.52 14.83 -5.15
CA LEU A 30 1.16 13.52 -5.01
C LEU A 30 2.23 13.52 -3.92
N GLU A 31 2.95 14.62 -3.73
CA GLU A 31 3.96 14.74 -2.67
C GLU A 31 3.28 14.72 -1.31
N LYS A 32 2.21 15.50 -1.14
CA LYS A 32 1.41 15.44 0.09
C LYS A 32 0.79 14.07 0.31
N PHE A 33 0.34 13.39 -0.73
CA PHE A 33 -0.18 12.02 -0.59
C PHE A 33 0.90 11.06 -0.08
N ARG A 34 2.12 11.13 -0.64
CA ARG A 34 3.27 10.37 -0.14
C ARG A 34 3.56 10.69 1.33
N ASP A 35 3.57 11.96 1.72
CA ASP A 35 3.81 12.36 3.12
C ASP A 35 2.77 11.76 4.10
N LYS A 36 1.51 11.66 3.67
CA LYS A 36 0.45 11.02 4.46
C LYS A 36 0.72 9.53 4.65
N LEU A 37 1.21 8.83 3.63
CA LEU A 37 1.56 7.41 3.73
C LEU A 37 2.79 7.21 4.63
N ASP A 38 3.81 8.05 4.42
CA ASP A 38 5.03 8.11 5.21
C ASP A 38 4.80 8.32 6.71
N TYR A 39 3.73 9.04 7.08
CA TYR A 39 3.35 9.24 8.49
C TYR A 39 3.18 7.92 9.25
N PHE A 40 2.51 6.93 8.66
CA PHE A 40 2.27 5.64 9.32
C PHE A 40 3.56 4.85 9.48
N ARG A 41 4.39 4.82 8.43
CA ARG A 41 5.71 4.18 8.46
C ARG A 41 6.64 4.82 9.48
N LYS A 42 6.72 6.15 9.52
CA LYS A 42 7.55 6.92 10.49
C LYS A 42 7.07 6.72 11.93
N SER A 43 5.77 6.50 12.11
CA SER A 43 5.17 6.18 13.42
C SER A 43 5.37 4.71 13.85
N GLY A 44 6.00 3.88 13.00
CA GLY A 44 6.33 2.49 13.29
C GLY A 44 5.19 1.49 13.09
N TYR A 45 4.17 1.84 12.29
CA TYR A 45 3.04 0.97 12.00
C TYR A 45 3.24 0.21 10.69
N TRP A 46 3.06 -1.11 10.74
CA TRP A 46 2.97 -1.93 9.54
C TRP A 46 1.55 -1.82 8.97
N SER A 47 1.40 -1.29 7.76
CA SER A 47 0.09 -0.92 7.21
C SER A 47 -0.17 -1.57 5.85
N LEU A 48 -1.39 -2.06 5.64
CA LEU A 48 -1.86 -2.50 4.33
C LEU A 48 -2.50 -1.30 3.63
N LEU A 49 -1.92 -0.85 2.52
CA LEU A 49 -2.51 0.22 1.72
C LEU A 49 -3.49 -0.37 0.71
N CYS A 50 -4.78 -0.10 0.86
CA CYS A 50 -5.79 -0.46 -0.13
C CYS A 50 -6.08 0.73 -1.04
N PHE A 51 -6.04 0.55 -2.36
CA PHE A 51 -6.30 1.62 -3.34
C PHE A 51 -7.38 1.18 -4.33
N ASP A 52 -8.47 1.95 -4.42
CA ASP A 52 -9.58 1.62 -5.31
C ASP A 52 -9.20 1.83 -6.78
N VAL A 53 -9.32 0.76 -7.58
CA VAL A 53 -9.07 0.77 -9.02
C VAL A 53 -9.91 1.84 -9.73
N SER A 54 -11.16 2.09 -9.27
CA SER A 54 -12.01 3.13 -9.85
C SER A 54 -11.40 4.52 -9.72
N THR A 55 -10.60 4.75 -8.68
CA THR A 55 -9.92 6.01 -8.42
C THR A 55 -8.74 6.19 -9.38
N LEU A 56 -7.93 5.14 -9.58
CA LEU A 56 -6.85 5.15 -10.58
C LEU A 56 -7.40 5.37 -11.99
N ASP A 57 -8.49 4.68 -12.34
CA ASP A 57 -9.21 4.83 -13.60
C ASP A 57 -9.66 6.28 -13.85
N LYS A 58 -10.22 6.94 -12.83
CA LYS A 58 -10.64 8.35 -12.91
C LYS A 58 -9.45 9.28 -13.13
N ILE A 59 -8.29 8.98 -12.55
CA ILE A 59 -7.05 9.74 -12.75
C ILE A 59 -6.54 9.56 -14.18
N GLN A 60 -6.44 8.32 -14.66
CA GLN A 60 -6.00 8.00 -16.03
C GLN A 60 -6.90 8.64 -17.10
N LYS A 61 -8.22 8.70 -16.83
CA LYS A 61 -9.22 9.35 -17.68
C LYS A 61 -9.27 10.88 -17.51
N GLY A 62 -8.42 11.47 -16.67
CA GLY A 62 -8.37 12.92 -16.43
C GLY A 62 -9.54 13.51 -15.64
N LYS A 63 -10.40 12.67 -15.05
CA LYS A 63 -11.53 13.10 -14.20
C LYS A 63 -11.06 13.59 -12.83
N ILE A 64 -9.93 13.08 -12.36
CA ILE A 64 -9.21 13.57 -11.18
C ILE A 64 -7.84 14.05 -11.68
N LYS A 65 -7.52 15.33 -11.48
CA LYS A 65 -6.21 15.86 -11.85
C LYS A 65 -5.22 15.58 -10.73
N ILE A 66 -3.95 15.43 -11.08
CA ILE A 66 -2.84 15.25 -10.16
C ILE A 66 -1.74 16.25 -10.55
N ASN A 67 -0.93 16.74 -9.59
CA ASN A 67 0.17 17.68 -9.85
C ASN A 67 1.45 17.01 -10.39
N GLY A 68 1.31 15.94 -11.17
CA GLY A 68 2.41 15.14 -11.69
C GLY A 68 1.94 14.14 -12.75
N GLU A 69 2.71 13.08 -12.97
CA GLU A 69 2.37 12.03 -13.93
C GLU A 69 1.73 10.82 -13.25
N VAL A 70 0.89 10.07 -13.99
CA VAL A 70 0.30 8.80 -13.50
C VAL A 70 1.39 7.82 -13.06
N LYS A 71 2.52 7.77 -13.79
CA LYS A 71 3.69 6.95 -13.43
C LYS A 71 4.27 7.31 -12.07
N GLN A 72 4.18 8.57 -11.64
CA GLN A 72 4.63 8.98 -10.31
C GLN A 72 3.69 8.45 -9.23
N LEU A 73 2.38 8.48 -9.47
CA LEU A 73 1.41 7.85 -8.58
C LEU A 73 1.63 6.34 -8.49
N GLU A 74 1.80 5.66 -9.62
CA GLU A 74 2.09 4.22 -9.68
C GLU A 74 3.32 3.86 -8.83
N ARG A 75 4.42 4.62 -8.96
CA ARG A 75 5.61 4.44 -8.11
C ARG A 75 5.33 4.66 -6.62
N ILE A 76 4.54 5.68 -6.25
CA ILE A 76 4.17 5.91 -4.85
C ILE A 76 3.40 4.71 -4.30
N LEU A 77 2.47 4.16 -5.09
CA LEU A 77 1.67 2.98 -4.71
C LEU A 77 2.54 1.72 -4.61
N GLU A 78 3.48 1.52 -5.55
CA GLU A 78 4.45 0.42 -5.53
C GLU A 78 5.38 0.51 -4.31
N ASP A 79 5.94 1.68 -4.01
CA ASP A 79 6.83 1.94 -2.86
C ASP A 79 6.16 1.61 -1.50
N HIS A 80 4.83 1.68 -1.47
CA HIS A 80 4.01 1.41 -0.28
C HIS A 80 3.30 0.05 -0.35
N ASN A 81 3.64 -0.81 -1.31
CA ASN A 81 3.03 -2.13 -1.53
C ASN A 81 1.51 -2.06 -1.56
N ALA A 82 0.95 -1.12 -2.33
CA ALA A 82 -0.49 -0.94 -2.43
C ALA A 82 -1.17 -2.20 -2.99
N GLN A 83 -2.25 -2.59 -2.34
CA GLN A 83 -3.18 -3.58 -2.85
C GLN A 83 -4.34 -2.88 -3.55
N PHE A 84 -4.53 -3.21 -4.82
CA PHE A 84 -5.65 -2.70 -5.60
C PHE A 84 -6.94 -3.45 -5.24
N ILE A 85 -7.99 -2.70 -4.93
CA ILE A 85 -9.31 -3.22 -4.57
C ILE A 85 -10.38 -2.69 -5.54
N GLN A 86 -11.48 -3.44 -5.71
CA GLN A 86 -12.60 -3.00 -6.55
C GLN A 86 -13.70 -2.27 -5.78
N SER A 87 -13.74 -2.44 -4.46
CA SER A 87 -14.80 -1.90 -3.61
C SER A 87 -14.39 -1.95 -2.14
N ASP A 88 -15.02 -1.09 -1.32
CA ASP A 88 -14.77 -0.99 0.12
C ASP A 88 -14.91 -2.33 0.86
N TYR A 89 -15.73 -3.27 0.37
CA TYR A 89 -15.90 -4.56 1.03
C TYR A 89 -14.61 -5.40 1.05
N GLU A 90 -13.74 -5.27 0.03
CA GLU A 90 -12.47 -6.01 -0.01
C GLU A 90 -11.50 -5.48 1.05
N MET A 91 -11.48 -4.15 1.25
CA MET A 91 -10.77 -3.52 2.36
C MET A 91 -11.32 -3.95 3.71
N ALA A 92 -12.65 -4.02 3.84
CA ALA A 92 -13.31 -4.50 5.05
C ALA A 92 -12.97 -5.96 5.37
N GLU A 93 -12.89 -6.83 4.35
CA GLU A 93 -12.44 -8.22 4.50
C GLU A 93 -11.02 -8.30 5.07
N HIS A 94 -10.08 -7.48 4.59
CA HIS A 94 -8.75 -7.40 5.18
C HIS A 94 -8.77 -6.92 6.64
N ALA A 95 -9.53 -5.86 6.93
CA ALA A 95 -9.61 -5.32 8.28
C ALA A 95 -10.13 -6.36 9.30
N ILE A 96 -11.17 -7.12 8.93
CA ILE A 96 -11.71 -8.20 9.76
C ILE A 96 -10.73 -9.37 9.86
N GLN A 97 -10.17 -9.82 8.73
CA GLN A 97 -9.23 -10.94 8.70
C GLN A 97 -8.01 -10.70 9.60
N PHE A 98 -7.47 -9.47 9.58
CA PHE A 98 -6.29 -9.10 10.37
C PHE A 98 -6.65 -8.53 11.74
N GLY A 99 -7.93 -8.33 12.05
CA GLY A 99 -8.39 -7.76 13.31
C GLY A 99 -7.82 -6.37 13.60
N CYS A 100 -7.70 -5.52 12.58
CA CYS A 100 -7.04 -4.23 12.66
C CYS A 100 -7.94 -3.06 12.20
N PRO A 101 -7.71 -1.85 12.73
CA PRO A 101 -8.53 -0.69 12.40
C PRO A 101 -8.25 -0.17 10.97
N VAL A 102 -9.26 0.48 10.38
CA VAL A 102 -9.18 1.10 9.06
C VAL A 102 -8.93 2.61 9.21
N VAL A 103 -7.90 3.13 8.57
CA VAL A 103 -7.67 4.57 8.43
C VAL A 103 -8.52 5.09 7.28
N THR A 104 -9.61 5.79 7.62
CA THR A 104 -10.52 6.40 6.64
C THR A 104 -11.38 7.47 7.32
N ASN A 105 -11.87 8.42 6.52
CA ASN A 105 -12.91 9.35 6.94
C ASN A 105 -14.30 8.98 6.40
N ASP A 106 -14.40 7.93 5.58
CA ASP A 106 -15.70 7.38 5.22
C ASP A 106 -16.34 6.73 6.46
N LYS A 107 -17.64 6.93 6.61
CA LYS A 107 -18.45 6.33 7.66
C LYS A 107 -19.09 5.02 7.20
N PHE A 108 -18.98 4.65 5.92
CA PHE A 108 -19.61 3.47 5.33
C PHE A 108 -21.11 3.39 5.66
N ARG A 109 -21.80 4.53 5.68
CA ARG A 109 -23.19 4.62 6.17
C ARG A 109 -24.13 3.68 5.41
N LYS A 110 -23.96 3.59 4.10
CA LYS A 110 -24.77 2.73 3.23
C LYS A 110 -24.49 1.23 3.44
N TRP A 111 -23.24 0.89 3.77
CA TRP A 111 -22.90 -0.49 4.12
C TRP A 111 -23.48 -0.86 5.50
N CYS A 112 -23.32 0.01 6.49
CA CYS A 112 -23.81 -0.22 7.86
C CYS A 112 -25.34 -0.32 7.95
N ASN A 113 -26.09 0.33 7.06
CA ASN A 113 -27.56 0.28 7.03
C ASN A 113 -28.11 -0.70 5.98
N GLY A 114 -27.24 -1.45 5.29
CA GLY A 114 -27.62 -2.45 4.28
C GLY A 114 -28.19 -1.88 2.98
N GLN A 115 -28.06 -0.58 2.72
CA GLN A 115 -28.42 0.02 1.43
C GLN A 115 -27.43 -0.34 0.33
N GLU A 116 -26.13 -0.40 0.67
CA GLU A 116 -25.08 -0.90 -0.21
C GLU A 116 -24.92 -2.40 0.00
N LYS A 117 -25.00 -3.17 -1.08
CA LYS A 117 -24.83 -4.63 -1.05
C LYS A 117 -24.01 -5.06 -2.25
N ASN A 118 -23.01 -5.90 -2.01
CA ASN A 118 -22.29 -6.58 -3.06
C ASN A 118 -22.44 -8.09 -2.86
N LYS A 119 -22.84 -8.82 -3.91
CA LYS A 119 -23.01 -10.29 -3.88
C LYS A 119 -21.72 -11.03 -3.51
N ARG A 120 -20.55 -10.40 -3.69
CA ARG A 120 -19.24 -10.95 -3.36
C ARG A 120 -18.79 -10.64 -1.92
N SER A 121 -19.40 -9.65 -1.28
CA SER A 121 -19.06 -9.26 0.10
C SER A 121 -19.49 -10.33 1.07
N LYS A 122 -18.54 -10.82 1.88
CA LYS A 122 -18.84 -11.72 3.01
C LYS A 122 -19.08 -10.96 4.33
N ILE A 123 -18.91 -9.65 4.31
CA ILE A 123 -19.02 -8.78 5.49
C ILE A 123 -20.50 -8.56 5.85
N SER A 124 -20.84 -8.95 7.08
CA SER A 124 -22.14 -8.74 7.72
C SER A 124 -22.35 -7.27 8.14
N LEU A 125 -23.59 -6.90 8.45
CA LEU A 125 -23.92 -5.55 8.94
C LEU A 125 -23.23 -5.26 10.28
N GLU A 126 -23.15 -6.28 11.13
CA GLU A 126 -22.49 -6.24 12.42
C GLU A 126 -20.99 -5.99 12.28
N GLU A 127 -20.34 -6.66 11.33
CA GLU A 127 -18.92 -6.44 11.02
C GLU A 127 -18.67 -5.05 10.44
N TRP A 128 -19.55 -4.54 9.57
CA TRP A 128 -19.49 -3.14 9.13
C TRP A 128 -19.60 -2.15 10.28
N ALA A 129 -20.45 -2.42 11.27
CA ALA A 129 -20.54 -1.60 12.48
C ALA A 129 -19.29 -1.70 13.36
N VAL A 130 -18.60 -2.84 13.38
CA VAL A 130 -17.28 -2.99 14.04
C VAL A 130 -16.23 -2.15 13.31
N ILE A 131 -16.11 -2.28 11.99
CA ILE A 131 -15.17 -1.51 11.17
C ILE A 131 -15.39 -0.02 11.35
N GLN A 132 -16.64 0.45 11.27
CA GLN A 132 -16.97 1.86 11.48
C GLN A 132 -16.51 2.37 12.85
N ARG A 133 -16.74 1.59 13.92
CA ARG A 133 -16.32 1.97 15.29
C ARG A 133 -14.81 1.97 15.47
N GLN A 134 -14.11 1.08 14.79
CA GLN A 134 -12.65 0.98 14.84
C GLN A 134 -11.95 1.91 13.86
N SER A 135 -12.69 2.62 12.99
CA SER A 135 -12.11 3.52 12.01
C SER A 135 -11.28 4.63 12.67
N ILE A 136 -10.07 4.81 12.17
CA ILE A 136 -9.17 5.90 12.55
C ILE A 136 -9.36 7.01 11.54
N ARG A 137 -9.89 8.14 12.00
CA ARG A 137 -10.06 9.31 11.15
C ARG A 137 -8.73 10.01 10.93
N HIS A 138 -8.72 10.91 9.95
CA HIS A 138 -7.55 11.74 9.67
C HIS A 138 -7.94 13.16 9.28
N LYS A 139 -6.98 14.08 9.42
CA LYS A 139 -7.16 15.47 9.01
C LYS A 139 -5.84 16.06 8.53
N SER A 140 -5.94 17.10 7.72
CA SER A 140 -4.83 18.01 7.43
C SER A 140 -5.10 19.35 8.11
N SER A 141 -4.11 19.88 8.82
CA SER A 141 -4.17 21.23 9.39
C SER A 141 -4.06 22.30 8.30
N LYS A 142 -4.30 23.57 8.68
CA LYS A 142 -4.22 24.72 7.75
C LYS A 142 -2.86 24.87 7.08
N ASN A 143 -1.79 24.43 7.73
CA ASN A 143 -0.42 24.39 7.18
C ASN A 143 -0.09 23.08 6.43
N GLY A 144 -1.10 22.26 6.11
CA GLY A 144 -0.94 21.03 5.33
C GLY A 144 -0.43 19.81 6.10
N ARG A 145 -0.13 19.94 7.40
CA ARG A 145 0.35 18.81 8.22
C ARG A 145 -0.76 17.77 8.43
N PHE A 146 -0.48 16.54 8.02
CA PHE A 146 -1.34 15.39 8.22
C PHE A 146 -1.30 14.88 9.66
N THR A 147 -2.43 14.41 10.19
CA THR A 147 -2.51 13.72 11.48
C THR A 147 -3.72 12.78 11.54
N ALA A 148 -3.51 11.56 12.05
CA ALA A 148 -4.58 10.66 12.45
C ALA A 148 -5.33 11.20 13.68
N VAL A 149 -6.59 10.80 13.88
CA VAL A 149 -7.45 11.30 14.96
C VAL A 149 -8.07 10.10 15.71
N PRO A 150 -7.68 9.84 16.98
CA PRO A 150 -6.62 10.53 17.71
C PRO A 150 -5.22 10.29 17.09
N PRO A 151 -4.22 11.16 17.38
CA PRO A 151 -2.86 10.95 16.90
C PRO A 151 -2.34 9.56 17.30
N LEU A 152 -1.72 8.87 16.35
CA LEU A 152 -1.12 7.56 16.63
C LEU A 152 0.05 7.74 17.60
N GLN A 153 0.16 6.81 18.55
CA GLN A 153 1.32 6.75 19.44
C GLN A 153 2.50 6.18 18.66
N ASN A 154 3.67 6.82 18.75
CA ASN A 154 4.86 6.31 18.08
C ASN A 154 5.24 4.93 18.65
N LYS A 155 5.09 3.89 17.84
CA LYS A 155 5.63 2.54 18.13
C LYS A 155 7.15 2.49 17.94
N THR A 156 7.74 3.57 17.41
CA THR A 156 9.15 3.69 17.07
C THR A 156 10.08 3.60 18.30
N SER A 157 9.60 3.77 19.54
CA SER A 157 10.43 3.52 20.73
C SER A 157 10.79 2.03 20.92
N MET A 158 10.08 1.10 20.27
CA MET A 158 10.44 -0.32 20.21
C MET A 158 11.26 -0.70 18.96
N PHE A 159 11.52 0.27 18.09
CA PHE A 159 12.00 0.03 16.75
C PHE A 159 13.08 1.05 16.40
N ASN A 160 14.31 0.72 16.81
CA ASN A 160 15.56 1.33 16.32
C ASN A 160 15.73 1.01 14.81
N ILE A 161 14.81 1.46 13.95
CA ILE A 161 14.79 1.26 12.49
C ILE A 161 15.64 2.34 11.84
N LYS A 162 16.92 2.37 12.19
CA LYS A 162 17.96 2.75 11.22
C LYS A 162 18.76 1.53 10.78
N SER A 163 18.63 0.37 11.45
CA SER A 163 19.39 -0.82 11.08
C SER A 163 18.66 -1.73 10.07
N ARG A 164 17.32 -1.83 10.11
CA ARG A 164 16.63 -2.92 9.40
C ARG A 164 16.42 -2.71 7.90
N SER A 165 16.15 -1.49 7.43
CA SER A 165 16.01 -1.23 5.98
C SER A 165 17.36 -1.29 5.26
N ASP A 166 18.41 -0.75 5.89
CA ASP A 166 19.77 -0.79 5.34
C ASP A 166 20.33 -2.21 5.36
N GLN A 167 20.01 -2.98 6.40
CA GLN A 167 20.36 -4.40 6.47
C GLN A 167 19.60 -5.21 5.43
N MET A 168 18.30 -4.98 5.22
CA MET A 168 17.51 -5.67 4.19
C MET A 168 17.96 -5.29 2.77
N ALA A 169 18.32 -4.02 2.53
CA ALA A 169 18.88 -3.59 1.25
C ALA A 169 20.25 -4.22 0.97
N ARG A 170 21.11 -4.34 1.99
CA ARG A 170 22.40 -5.04 1.91
C ARG A 170 22.21 -6.53 1.65
N GLU A 171 21.31 -7.18 2.38
CA GLU A 171 20.98 -8.60 2.23
C GLU A 171 20.41 -8.89 0.83
N LEU A 172 19.58 -8.01 0.29
CA LEU A 172 19.05 -8.13 -1.07
C LEU A 172 20.13 -7.95 -2.15
N LEU A 173 21.11 -7.09 -1.91
CA LEU A 173 22.29 -6.92 -2.78
C LEU A 173 23.20 -8.15 -2.73
N GLU A 174 23.41 -8.71 -1.54
CA GLU A 174 24.22 -9.91 -1.32
C GLU A 174 23.56 -11.14 -1.97
N LEU A 175 22.25 -11.31 -1.82
CA LEU A 175 21.47 -12.36 -2.49
C LEU A 175 21.49 -12.23 -4.03
N LYS A 176 21.46 -11.00 -4.57
CA LYS A 176 21.62 -10.77 -6.01
C LYS A 176 23.01 -11.19 -6.49
N SER A 177 24.06 -10.80 -5.76
CA SER A 177 25.44 -11.18 -6.08
C SER A 177 25.65 -12.70 -6.03
N GLN A 178 25.14 -13.37 -5.00
CA GLN A 178 25.19 -14.82 -4.87
C GLN A 178 24.46 -15.54 -6.02
N ASN A 179 23.30 -15.04 -6.43
CA ASN A 179 22.56 -15.58 -7.58
C ASN A 179 23.33 -15.45 -8.90
N GLU A 180 24.00 -14.31 -9.14
CA GLU A 180 24.84 -14.13 -10.32
C GLU A 180 26.04 -15.07 -10.33
N SER A 181 26.70 -15.23 -9.17
CA SER A 181 27.81 -16.18 -9.01
C SER A 181 27.36 -17.63 -9.30
N LEU A 182 26.21 -18.04 -8.75
CA LEU A 182 25.63 -19.36 -9.00
C LEU A 182 25.27 -19.57 -10.49
N LYS A 183 24.77 -18.54 -11.18
CA LYS A 183 24.51 -18.61 -12.62
C LYS A 183 25.79 -18.85 -13.41
N ARG A 184 26.86 -18.09 -13.12
CA ARG A 184 28.17 -18.26 -13.76
C ARG A 184 28.77 -19.65 -13.50
N GLN A 185 28.66 -20.17 -12.28
CA GLN A 185 29.11 -21.52 -11.95
C GLN A 185 28.33 -22.59 -12.74
N LYS A 186 27.00 -22.45 -12.85
CA LYS A 186 26.17 -23.36 -13.65
C LYS A 186 26.54 -23.32 -15.13
N GLU A 187 26.85 -22.15 -15.68
CA GLU A 187 27.30 -22.00 -17.06
C GLU A 187 28.65 -22.66 -17.31
N LEU A 188 29.62 -22.45 -16.40
CA LEU A 188 30.92 -23.11 -16.46
C LEU A 188 30.79 -24.63 -16.40
N GLN A 189 29.98 -25.17 -15.46
CA GLN A 189 29.73 -26.60 -15.36
C GLN A 189 29.08 -27.16 -16.64
N ARG A 190 28.12 -26.43 -17.23
CA ARG A 190 27.51 -26.83 -18.51
C ARG A 190 28.54 -26.85 -19.64
N ALA A 191 29.43 -25.87 -19.70
CA ALA A 191 30.51 -25.82 -20.68
C ALA A 191 31.50 -26.99 -20.51
N THR A 192 31.88 -27.31 -19.27
CA THR A 192 32.74 -28.47 -18.96
C THR A 192 32.06 -29.79 -19.32
N ILE A 193 30.77 -29.96 -19.02
CA ILE A 193 30.03 -31.17 -19.41
C ILE A 193 29.95 -31.28 -20.94
N ALA A 194 29.72 -30.18 -21.65
CA ALA A 194 29.69 -30.17 -23.10
C ALA A 194 31.05 -30.54 -23.73
N SER A 195 32.17 -30.03 -23.18
CA SER A 195 33.51 -30.37 -23.65
C SER A 195 33.89 -31.83 -23.36
N LEU A 196 33.50 -32.36 -22.19
CA LEU A 196 33.68 -33.78 -21.84
C LEU A 196 32.84 -34.70 -22.76
N ARG A 197 31.60 -34.32 -23.09
CA ARG A 197 30.79 -35.06 -24.07
C ARG A 197 31.38 -35.03 -25.47
N LYS A 198 31.92 -33.89 -25.90
CA LYS A 198 32.56 -33.74 -27.22
C LYS A 198 33.84 -34.58 -27.32
N SER A 199 34.68 -34.59 -26.28
CA SER A 199 35.90 -35.42 -26.26
C SER A 199 35.60 -36.92 -26.19
N ARG A 200 34.49 -37.32 -25.56
CA ARG A 200 34.06 -38.72 -25.46
C ARG A 200 33.39 -39.28 -26.73
N ASN A 201 32.96 -38.42 -27.66
CA ASN A 201 32.39 -38.79 -28.96
C ASN A 201 33.43 -38.78 -30.11
N VAL A 202 34.71 -38.53 -29.81
CA VAL A 202 35.81 -38.45 -30.80
C VAL A 202 36.82 -39.60 -30.62
N GLY A 203 36.52 -40.58 -29.76
CA GLY A 203 37.24 -41.85 -29.64
C GLY A 203 36.32 -43.02 -29.96
#